data_AF-A0A929DI48-F1
#
_entry.id   AF-A0A929DI48-F1
#
_cell.length_a   1.000
_cell.length_b   1.000
_cell.length_c   1.000
_cell.angle_alpha   90.00
_cell.angle_beta   90.00
_cell.angle_gamma   90.00
#
_symmetry.space_group_name_H-M   'P 1'
#
loop_
_entity.id
_entity.type
_entity.pdbx_description
1 polymer ?
#
loop_
_entity_poly.entity_id
_entity_poly.type
_entity_poly.pdbx_seq_one_letter_code
_entity_poly.pdbx_strand_id
1 'polypeptide(L)' 'MTVNEIIRLYRGQYENKYGTNMLPSHQRALDDLAKCRTEEMGTVHWHCNECATEHFSFMPCRNRSCPNCQNNKKIK' A
#
# COMPACT_ATOMS: atom_id res chain seq x y z
N MET A 1 -12.63 1.93 -4.58
CA MET A 1 -11.83 0.71 -4.80
C MET A 1 -10.47 1.10 -5.37
N THR A 2 -9.37 0.80 -4.68
CA THR A 2 -7.98 1.09 -5.09
C THR A 2 -7.29 -0.16 -5.66
N VAL A 3 -6.18 0.02 -6.39
CA VAL A 3 -5.38 -1.12 -6.89
C VAL A 3 -4.88 -2.01 -5.74
N ASN A 4 -4.51 -1.42 -4.60
CA ASN A 4 -4.07 -2.18 -3.43
C ASN A 4 -5.20 -3.09 -2.89
N GLU A 5 -6.45 -2.61 -2.88
CA GLU A 5 -7.62 -3.41 -2.46
C GLU A 5 -7.88 -4.58 -3.42
N ILE A 6 -7.79 -4.35 -4.73
CA ILE A 6 -7.91 -5.41 -5.75
C ILE A 6 -6.83 -6.47 -5.53
N ILE A 7 -5.58 -6.05 -5.30
CA ILE A 7 -4.48 -6.99 -5.03
C ILE A 7 -4.78 -7.81 -3.78
N ARG A 8 -5.25 -7.22 -2.67
CA ARG A 8 -5.60 -7.99 -1.46
C ARG A 8 -6.65 -9.07 -1.72
N LEU A 9 -7.66 -8.75 -2.51
CA LEU A 9 -8.78 -9.67 -2.79
C LEU A 9 -8.39 -10.79 -3.76
N TYR A 10 -7.57 -10.49 -4.78
CA TYR A 10 -7.38 -11.39 -5.92
C TYR A 10 -5.94 -11.88 -6.11
N ARG A 11 -4.96 -11.42 -5.31
CA ARG A 11 -3.55 -11.83 -5.41
C ARG A 11 -3.39 -13.35 -5.39
N GLY A 12 -4.06 -14.05 -4.47
CA GLY A 12 -3.92 -15.51 -4.36
C GLY A 12 -4.36 -16.24 -5.63
N GLN A 13 -5.46 -15.81 -6.27
CA GLN A 13 -5.91 -16.39 -7.54
C GLN A 13 -4.93 -16.07 -8.69
N TYR A 14 -4.39 -14.85 -8.70
CA TYR A 14 -3.43 -14.41 -9.70
C TYR A 14 -2.10 -15.17 -9.56
N GLU A 15 -1.59 -15.34 -8.34
CA GLU A 15 -0.38 -16.12 -8.04
C GLU A 15 -0.56 -17.61 -8.36
N ASN A 16 -1.73 -18.19 -8.06
CA ASN A 16 -2.02 -19.58 -8.44
C ASN A 16 -1.99 -19.79 -9.96
N LYS A 17 -2.45 -18.80 -10.74
CA LYS A 17 -2.53 -18.89 -12.19
C LYS A 17 -1.21 -18.57 -12.90
N TYR A 18 -0.45 -17.60 -12.38
CA TYR A 18 0.71 -17.03 -13.09
C TYR A 18 2.02 -17.04 -12.29
N GLY A 19 2.01 -17.49 -11.04
CA GLY A 19 3.13 -17.39 -10.10
C GLY A 19 4.41 -18.08 -10.57
N THR A 20 4.31 -19.20 -11.29
CA THR A 20 5.47 -19.95 -11.79
C THR A 20 6.31 -19.17 -12.80
N ASN A 21 5.70 -18.26 -13.57
CA ASN A 21 6.37 -17.42 -14.57
C ASN A 21 6.56 -15.98 -14.08
N MET A 22 6.29 -15.70 -12.81
CA MET A 22 6.30 -14.35 -12.28
C MET A 22 7.70 -13.94 -11.83
N LEU A 23 8.21 -12.85 -12.40
CA LEU A 23 9.50 -12.28 -12.00
C LEU A 23 9.49 -11.92 -10.50
N PRO A 24 10.62 -12.07 -9.78
CA PRO A 24 10.71 -11.71 -8.36
C PRO A 24 10.32 -10.26 -8.07
N SER A 25 10.62 -9.34 -9.00
CA SER A 25 10.23 -7.93 -8.89
C SER A 25 8.72 -7.71 -8.89
N HIS A 26 7.96 -8.54 -9.62
CA HIS A 26 6.50 -8.48 -9.65
C HIS A 26 5.91 -9.04 -8.38
N GLN A 27 6.44 -10.17 -7.88
CA GLN A 27 6.03 -10.74 -6.59
C GLN A 27 6.25 -9.74 -5.46
N ARG A 28 7.41 -9.09 -5.44
CA ARG A 28 7.72 -8.04 -4.47
C ARG A 28 6.77 -6.86 -4.57
N ALA A 29 6.44 -6.42 -5.78
CA ALA A 29 5.47 -5.35 -5.98
C ALA A 29 4.08 -5.75 -5.47
N LEU A 30 3.58 -6.95 -5.77
CA LEU A 30 2.29 -7.42 -5.25
C LEU A 30 2.26 -7.46 -3.73
N ASP A 31 3.34 -7.92 -3.09
CA ASP A 31 3.46 -7.95 -1.64
C ASP A 31 3.46 -6.54 -1.03
N ASP A 32 4.32 -5.65 -1.53
CA ASP A 32 4.42 -4.28 -1.04
C ASP A 32 3.09 -3.52 -1.25
N LEU A 33 2.41 -3.70 -2.39
CA LEU A 33 1.13 -3.05 -2.68
C LEU A 33 0.00 -3.60 -1.80
N ALA A 34 -0.01 -4.90 -1.50
CA ALA A 34 -0.99 -5.50 -0.59
C ALA A 34 -0.85 -4.90 0.82
N LYS A 35 0.38 -4.75 1.32
CA LYS A 35 0.68 -4.24 2.67
C LYS A 35 0.55 -2.73 2.80
N CYS A 36 0.61 -2.00 1.70
CA CYS A 36 0.61 -0.54 1.72
C CYS A 36 -0.59 0.07 2.46
N ARG A 37 -0.32 1.00 3.41
CA ARG A 37 -1.33 1.65 4.27
C ARG A 37 -2.15 0.66 5.11
N THR A 38 -1.50 -0.39 5.63
CA THR A 38 -2.07 -1.31 6.61
C THR A 38 -1.26 -1.29 7.90
N GLU A 39 -1.77 -1.96 8.93
CA GLU A 39 -1.08 -2.16 10.20
C GLU A 39 0.30 -2.82 10.03
N GLU A 40 0.49 -3.69 9.04
CA GLU A 40 1.78 -4.34 8.75
C GLU A 40 2.89 -3.33 8.41
N MET A 41 2.53 -2.14 7.91
CA MET A 41 3.48 -1.08 7.62
C MET A 41 3.80 -0.22 8.84
N GLY A 42 3.11 -0.43 9.96
CA GLY A 42 3.16 0.43 11.12
C GLY A 42 2.40 1.74 10.94
N THR A 43 2.31 2.49 12.04
CA THR A 43 1.51 3.71 12.14
C THR A 43 2.42 4.89 12.43
N VAL A 44 2.14 6.03 11.79
CA VAL A 44 2.67 7.33 12.20
C VAL A 44 1.62 8.05 13.02
N HIS A 45 2.05 8.55 14.18
CA HIS A 45 1.26 9.39 15.06
C HIS A 45 1.88 10.79 15.05
N TRP A 46 1.06 11.80 14.81
CA TRP A 46 1.52 13.18 14.76
C TRP A 46 0.44 14.13 15.26
N HIS A 47 0.88 15.16 15.97
CA HIS A 47 0.03 16.24 16.42
C HIS A 47 -0.07 17.32 15.35
N CYS A 48 -1.29 17.72 14.99
CA CYS A 48 -1.49 18.85 14.08
C CYS A 48 -1.54 20.17 14.86
N ASN A 49 -0.58 21.06 14.62
CA ASN A 49 -0.55 22.37 15.25
C ASN A 49 -1.69 23.30 14.77
N GLU A 50 -2.31 23.03 13.61
CA GLU A 50 -3.39 23.87 13.06
C GLU A 50 -4.76 23.54 13.65
N CYS A 51 -5.09 22.25 13.80
CA CYS A 51 -6.39 21.82 14.36
C CYS A 51 -6.30 21.24 15.78
N ALA A 52 -5.10 21.23 16.38
CA ALA A 52 -4.82 20.77 17.75
C ALA A 52 -5.28 19.32 18.04
N THR A 53 -5.38 18.49 17.00
CA THR A 53 -5.79 17.08 17.13
C THR A 53 -4.64 16.14 16.84
N GLU A 54 -4.68 14.98 17.51
CA GLU A 54 -3.82 13.85 17.20
C GLU A 54 -4.30 13.12 15.95
N HIS A 55 -3.39 12.82 15.04
CA HIS A 55 -3.67 12.09 13.81
C HIS A 55 -2.87 10.80 13.73
N PHE A 56 -3.54 9.77 13.23
CA PHE A 56 -2.98 8.46 13.02
C PHE A 56 -3.11 8.08 11.55
N SER A 57 -2.05 7.51 10.99
CA SER A 57 -2.09 7.01 9.62
C SER A 57 -1.12 5.86 9.46
N PHE A 58 -1.51 4.84 8.70
CA PHE A 58 -0.59 3.77 8.33
C PHE A 58 0.48 4.27 7.35
N MET A 59 1.70 3.78 7.49
CA MET A 59 2.80 4.19 6.64
C MET A 59 2.64 3.67 5.19
N PRO A 60 3.10 4.41 4.18
CA PRO A 60 3.12 3.95 2.79
C PRO A 60 4.16 2.84 2.58
N CYS A 61 3.93 1.93 1.62
CA CYS A 61 4.91 0.87 1.29
C CYS A 61 6.16 1.36 0.56
N ARG A 62 6.15 2.59 0.03
CA ARG A 62 7.28 3.24 -0.68
C ARG A 62 7.73 2.53 -1.97
N ASN A 63 6.99 1.52 -2.45
CA ASN A 63 7.29 0.90 -3.73
C ASN A 63 6.95 1.86 -4.90
N ARG A 64 7.88 2.03 -5.85
CA ARG A 64 7.73 2.94 -7.00
C ARG A 64 6.52 2.63 -7.89
N SER A 65 6.07 1.38 -7.90
CA SER A 65 4.91 0.94 -8.69
C SER A 65 3.58 1.14 -7.96
N CYS A 66 3.58 1.54 -6.69
CA CYS A 66 2.35 1.69 -5.91
C CYS A 66 1.64 3.01 -6.26
N PRO A 67 0.44 2.98 -6.90
CA PRO A 67 -0.27 4.21 -7.24
C PRO A 67 -0.71 4.97 -5.99
N ASN A 68 -1.06 4.30 -4.89
CA ASN A 68 -1.41 4.98 -3.64
C ASN A 68 -0.24 5.74 -3.00
N CYS A 69 1.02 5.36 -3.30
CA CYS A 69 2.19 6.09 -2.82
C CYS A 69 2.63 7.20 -3.78
N GLN A 70 2.57 6.93 -5.09
CA GLN A 70 3.02 7.89 -6.11
C GLN A 70 1.96 8.96 -6.41
N ASN A 71 0.69 8.61 -6.24
CA ASN A 71 -0.45 9.47 -6.56
C ASN A 71 -0.98 10.15 -5.30
N ASN A 72 -0.07 10.71 -4.50
CA ASN A 72 -0.41 11.63 -3.40
C ASN A 72 -1.10 12.86 -4.01
N LYS A 73 -2.41 12.76 -4.27
CA LYS A 73 -3.28 13.93 -4.28
C LYS A 73 -3.04 14.58 -2.94
N LYS A 74 -2.40 15.76 -2.96
CA LYS A 74 -2.14 16.56 -1.77
C LYS A 74 -3.45 16.59 -0.97
N ILE A 75 -3.41 16.04 0.25
CA ILE A 75 -4.46 16.32 1.23
C ILE A 75 -4.34 17.84 1.40
N LYS A 76 -5.36 18.53 0.90
CA LYS A 76 -5.48 19.97 1.01
C LYS A 76 -6.00 20.31 2.39
#